data_AF-A0A3B9ILY7-F1
#
_entry.id   AF-A0A3B9ILY7-F1
#
_cell.length_a   1.000
_cell.length_b   1.000
_cell.length_c   1.000
_cell.angle_alpha   90.00
_cell.angle_beta   90.00
_cell.angle_gamma   90.00
#
_symmetry.space_group_name_H-M   'P 1'
#
loop_
_entity.id
_entity.type
_entity.pdbx_description
1 polymer ?
#
loop_
_entity_poly.entity_id
_entity_poly.type
_entity_poly.pdbx_seq_one_letter_code
_entity_poly.pdbx_strand_id
1 'polypeptide(L)'
;MRTLRHDLIYMAVFTLVILTMPLWMQPFGAAYPDLLQRFAIYGILAIGFNVLFGMTGYLSFGHAAFLGVGSYAAMWSFKLLTMSAIPALIFGVLVSGIFAAVIGFISLRRSGIYFSILT
;
A
#
# COMPACT_ATOMS: atom_id res chain seq x y z
N MET A 1 -7.90 9.25 -23.60
CA MET A 1 -6.48 9.68 -23.53
C MET A 1 -6.24 11.02 -22.82
N ARG A 2 -7.20 11.97 -22.79
CA ARG A 2 -7.00 13.29 -22.13
C ARG A 2 -7.01 13.23 -20.58
N THR A 3 -7.69 12.26 -20.00
CA THR A 3 -7.78 12.03 -18.54
C THR A 3 -6.45 11.56 -17.92
N LEU A 4 -5.82 10.58 -18.56
CA LEU A 4 -4.54 9.97 -18.13
C LEU A 4 -3.40 10.98 -17.91
N ARG A 5 -3.34 12.05 -18.72
CA ARG A 5 -2.34 13.12 -18.54
C ARG A 5 -2.59 13.95 -17.28
N HIS A 6 -3.86 14.19 -16.93
CA HIS A 6 -4.21 14.91 -15.71
C HIS A 6 -3.94 14.06 -14.47
N ASP A 7 -4.24 12.76 -14.52
CA ASP A 7 -3.92 11.82 -13.43
C ASP A 7 -2.41 11.72 -13.15
N LEU A 8 -1.60 11.66 -14.22
CA LEU A 8 -0.14 11.73 -14.12
C LEU A 8 0.34 13.04 -13.49
N ILE A 9 -0.28 14.17 -13.82
CA ILE A 9 0.03 15.47 -13.22
C ILE A 9 -0.33 15.46 -11.73
N TYR A 10 -1.50 14.94 -11.36
CA TYR A 10 -1.90 14.84 -9.94
C TYR A 10 -0.97 13.92 -9.14
N MET A 11 -0.57 12.77 -9.71
CA MET A 11 0.44 11.90 -9.09
C MET A 11 1.79 12.59 -8.96
N ALA A 12 2.28 13.26 -10.00
CA ALA A 12 3.56 13.95 -9.98
C ALA A 12 3.59 15.09 -8.94
N VAL A 13 2.51 15.87 -8.86
CA VAL A 13 2.34 16.93 -7.86
C VAL A 13 2.30 16.34 -6.46
N PHE A 14 1.52 15.27 -6.23
CA PHE A 14 1.45 14.59 -4.94
C PHE A 14 2.82 14.05 -4.49
N THR A 15 3.58 13.41 -5.40
CA THR A 15 4.93 12.93 -5.12
C THR A 15 5.89 14.08 -4.79
N LEU A 16 5.85 15.18 -5.53
CA LEU A 16 6.67 16.36 -5.27
C LEU A 16 6.34 17.01 -3.91
N VAL A 17 5.07 17.14 -3.59
CA VAL A 17 4.61 17.69 -2.31
C VAL A 17 5.14 16.82 -1.17
N ILE A 18 4.99 15.50 -1.23
CA ILE A 18 5.50 14.60 -0.19
C ILE A 18 7.03 14.68 -0.09
N LEU A 19 7.75 14.69 -1.21
CA LEU A 19 9.22 14.73 -1.17
C LEU A 19 9.75 16.03 -0.53
N THR A 20 9.06 17.15 -0.79
CA THR A 20 9.46 18.48 -0.30
C THR A 20 8.90 18.80 1.09
N MET A 21 7.87 18.10 1.54
CA MET A 21 7.19 18.34 2.83
C MET A 21 8.13 18.38 4.05
N PRO A 22 9.19 17.55 4.18
CA PRO A 22 10.13 17.65 5.29
C PRO A 22 10.85 19.00 5.36
N LEU A 23 11.13 19.63 4.21
CA LEU A 23 11.78 20.94 4.14
C LEU A 23 10.84 22.06 4.61
N TRP A 24 9.53 21.90 4.38
CA TRP A 24 8.52 22.91 4.69
C TRP A 24 8.07 22.82 6.15
N MET A 25 8.21 21.64 6.77
CA MET A 25 7.88 21.38 8.17
C MET A 25 9.07 21.59 9.14
N GLN A 26 10.28 21.84 8.62
CA GLN A 26 11.45 22.23 9.43
C GLN A 26 11.20 23.43 10.37
N PRO A 27 10.54 24.52 9.94
CA PRO A 27 10.31 25.68 10.80
C PRO A 27 9.39 25.38 11.99
N PHE A 28 8.58 24.34 11.90
CA PHE A 28 7.58 23.96 12.91
C PHE A 28 8.10 22.88 13.89
N GLY A 29 9.37 22.46 13.77
CA GLY A 29 9.92 21.36 14.56
C GLY A 29 9.28 20.00 14.28
N ALA A 30 8.49 19.88 13.20
CA ALA A 30 7.68 18.73 12.84
C ALA A 30 8.22 17.96 11.63
N ALA A 31 9.48 18.20 11.24
CA ALA A 31 10.15 17.50 10.15
C ALA A 31 10.56 16.08 10.57
N TYR A 32 9.57 15.21 10.80
CA TYR A 32 9.77 13.79 11.09
C TYR A 32 9.60 12.98 9.80
N PRO A 33 10.69 12.62 9.11
CA PRO A 33 10.60 11.84 7.88
C PRO A 33 9.89 10.49 8.09
N ASP A 34 10.05 9.86 9.25
CA ASP A 34 9.35 8.62 9.63
C ASP A 34 7.83 8.78 9.67
N LEU A 35 7.33 9.92 10.17
CA LEU A 35 5.90 10.19 10.27
C LEU A 35 5.30 10.34 8.86
N LEU A 36 6.01 11.04 7.99
CA LEU A 36 5.61 11.25 6.61
C LEU A 36 5.61 9.94 5.80
N GLN A 37 6.61 9.09 6.00
CA GLN A 37 6.65 7.76 5.40
C GLN A 37 5.44 6.92 5.84
N ARG A 38 5.11 6.92 7.13
CA ARG A 38 3.93 6.21 7.65
C ARG A 38 2.64 6.76 7.05
N PHE A 39 2.53 8.08 6.92
CA PHE A 39 1.38 8.72 6.29
C PHE A 39 1.19 8.23 4.84
N ALA A 40 2.28 8.16 4.05
CA ALA A 40 2.22 7.62 2.70
C ALA A 40 1.80 6.15 2.67
N ILE A 41 2.35 5.31 3.56
CA ILE A 41 1.99 3.89 3.68
C ILE A 41 0.50 3.73 3.99
N TYR A 42 -0.02 4.42 5.00
CA TYR A 42 -1.45 4.36 5.35
C TYR A 42 -2.34 5.00 4.29
N GLY A 43 -1.87 6.02 3.57
CA GLY A 43 -2.58 6.61 2.44
C GLY A 43 -2.79 5.60 1.31
N ILE A 44 -1.75 4.85 0.93
CA ILE A 44 -1.86 3.76 -0.05
C ILE A 44 -2.81 2.67 0.45
N LEU A 45 -2.73 2.31 1.73
CA LEU A 45 -3.63 1.32 2.33
C LEU A 45 -5.09 1.78 2.30
N ALA A 46 -5.37 3.05 2.61
CA ALA A 46 -6.70 3.64 2.57
C ALA A 46 -7.25 3.69 1.14
N ILE A 47 -6.42 3.99 0.15
CA ILE A 47 -6.81 3.95 -1.27
C ILE A 47 -7.14 2.50 -1.67
N GLY A 48 -6.31 1.52 -1.30
CA GLY A 48 -6.58 0.10 -1.56
C GLY A 48 -7.90 -0.36 -0.92
N PHE A 49 -8.14 0.06 0.32
CA PHE A 49 -9.40 -0.20 1.02
C PHE A 49 -10.59 0.47 0.31
N ASN A 50 -10.46 1.71 -0.14
CA ASN A 50 -11.51 2.42 -0.89
C ASN A 50 -11.80 1.79 -2.25
N VAL A 51 -10.78 1.22 -2.91
CA VAL A 51 -10.97 0.48 -4.16
C VAL A 51 -11.83 -0.75 -3.94
N LEU A 52 -11.58 -1.50 -2.87
CA LEU A 52 -12.38 -2.67 -2.52
C LEU A 52 -13.75 -2.25 -1.97
N PHE A 53 -13.79 -1.60 -0.82
CA PHE A 53 -15.03 -1.26 -0.13
C PHE A 53 -15.83 -0.17 -0.84
N GLY A 54 -15.18 0.92 -1.25
CA GLY A 54 -15.85 2.08 -1.83
C GLY A 54 -16.44 1.84 -3.22
N MET A 55 -15.78 1.03 -4.06
CA MET A 55 -16.29 0.73 -5.41
C MET A 55 -17.11 -0.55 -5.49
N THR A 56 -16.80 -1.57 -4.69
CA THR A 56 -17.47 -2.88 -4.80
C THR A 56 -18.42 -3.19 -3.65
N GLY A 57 -18.38 -2.44 -2.55
CA GLY A 57 -19.20 -2.67 -1.35
C GLY A 57 -18.72 -3.83 -0.47
N TYR A 58 -17.65 -4.53 -0.85
CA TYR A 58 -17.08 -5.61 -0.05
C TYR A 58 -16.19 -5.07 1.06
N LEU A 59 -16.58 -5.33 2.31
CA LEU A 59 -15.78 -5.00 3.48
C LEU A 59 -14.79 -6.15 3.76
N SER A 60 -13.48 -5.87 3.76
CA SER A 60 -12.45 -6.86 4.12
C SER A 60 -11.67 -6.42 5.36
N PHE A 61 -11.61 -7.28 6.38
CA PHE A 61 -10.83 -7.02 7.60
C PHE A 61 -9.36 -7.48 7.49
N GLY A 62 -9.05 -8.36 6.53
CA GLY A 62 -7.70 -8.87 6.23
C GLY A 62 -6.66 -7.89 5.71
N HIS A 63 -6.98 -6.60 5.57
CA HIS A 63 -6.04 -5.59 5.04
C HIS A 63 -4.71 -5.54 5.79
N ALA A 64 -4.74 -5.73 7.11
CA ALA A 64 -3.53 -5.79 7.92
C ALA A 64 -2.64 -7.00 7.58
N ALA A 65 -3.23 -8.13 7.18
CA ALA A 65 -2.47 -9.31 6.79
C ALA A 65 -1.69 -9.06 5.49
N PHE A 66 -2.28 -8.40 4.49
CA PHE A 66 -1.59 -8.07 3.23
C PHE A 66 -0.42 -7.11 3.43
N LEU A 67 -0.60 -6.09 4.29
CA LEU A 67 0.48 -5.18 4.67
C LEU A 67 1.59 -5.92 5.44
N GLY A 68 1.21 -6.80 6.37
CA GLY A 68 2.13 -7.62 7.16
C GLY A 68 2.98 -8.54 6.29
N VAL A 69 2.35 -9.31 5.40
CA VAL A 69 3.05 -10.24 4.50
C VAL A 69 4.02 -9.50 3.58
N GLY A 70 3.61 -8.36 3.00
CA GLY A 70 4.48 -7.57 2.12
C GLY A 70 5.69 -6.97 2.84
N SER A 71 5.47 -6.36 4.01
CA SER A 71 6.54 -5.77 4.82
C SER A 71 7.51 -6.82 5.36
N TYR A 72 6.99 -7.97 5.80
CA TYR A 72 7.80 -9.08 6.28
C TYR A 72 8.62 -9.71 5.14
N ALA A 73 8.04 -9.93 3.97
CA ALA A 73 8.75 -10.45 2.81
C ALA A 73 9.88 -9.51 2.34
N ALA A 74 9.63 -8.20 2.35
CA ALA A 74 10.66 -7.20 2.05
C ALA A 74 11.81 -7.25 3.07
N MET A 75 11.51 -7.27 4.37
CA MET A 75 12.53 -7.37 5.43
C MET A 75 13.30 -8.69 5.41
N TRP A 76 12.62 -9.79 5.09
CA TRP A 76 13.25 -11.10 4.89
C TRP A 76 14.28 -11.00 3.76
N SER A 77 13.91 -10.41 2.63
CA SER A 77 14.81 -10.29 1.47
C SER A 77 16.07 -9.48 1.76
N PHE A 78 15.99 -8.47 2.62
CA PHE A 78 17.17 -7.77 3.10
C PHE A 78 18.08 -8.65 3.96
N LYS A 79 17.48 -9.41 4.89
CA LYS A 79 18.24 -10.16 5.89
C LYS A 79 18.86 -11.45 5.37
N LEU A 80 18.14 -12.23 4.55
CA LEU A 80 18.60 -13.55 4.11
C LEU A 80 19.07 -13.58 2.66
N LEU A 81 18.52 -12.72 1.79
CA LEU A 81 18.86 -12.72 0.37
C LEU A 81 19.87 -11.61 0.02
N THR A 82 20.23 -10.75 0.98
CA THR A 82 21.16 -9.60 0.80
C THR A 82 20.81 -8.74 -0.41
N MET A 83 19.51 -8.68 -0.73
CA MET A 83 19.01 -7.96 -1.90
C MET A 83 19.09 -6.44 -1.67
N SER A 84 19.35 -5.69 -2.73
CA SER A 84 19.25 -4.23 -2.67
C SER A 84 17.79 -3.77 -2.54
N ALA A 85 17.59 -2.48 -2.24
CA ALA A 85 16.27 -1.91 -1.92
C ALA A 85 15.22 -2.13 -3.02
N ILE A 86 15.61 -2.00 -4.29
CA ILE A 86 14.67 -2.11 -5.42
C ILE A 86 14.20 -3.57 -5.64
N PRO A 87 15.10 -4.57 -5.75
CA PRO A 87 14.70 -5.97 -5.80
C PRO A 87 13.89 -6.44 -4.60
N ALA A 88 14.24 -6.00 -3.39
CA ALA A 88 13.51 -6.32 -2.16
C ALA A 88 12.06 -5.81 -2.18
N LEU A 89 11.85 -4.60 -2.71
CA LEU A 89 10.52 -4.02 -2.89
C LEU A 89 9.69 -4.84 -3.89
N ILE A 90 10.26 -5.17 -5.05
CA ILE A 90 9.60 -5.99 -6.06
C ILE A 90 9.24 -7.36 -5.49
N PHE A 91 10.16 -7.97 -4.75
CA PHE A 91 9.95 -9.26 -4.09
C PHE A 91 8.77 -9.19 -3.09
N GLY A 92 8.73 -8.17 -2.24
CA GLY A 92 7.63 -7.96 -1.30
C GLY A 92 6.27 -7.79 -1.99
N VAL A 93 6.24 -7.02 -3.09
CA VAL A 93 5.04 -6.84 -3.92
C VAL A 93 4.59 -8.16 -4.55
N LEU A 94 5.51 -8.96 -5.08
CA LEU A 94 5.19 -10.26 -5.69
C LEU A 94 4.65 -11.25 -4.65
N VAL A 95 5.30 -11.37 -3.50
CA VAL A 95 4.88 -12.29 -2.44
C VAL A 95 3.51 -11.89 -1.89
N SER A 96 3.30 -10.60 -1.58
CA SER A 96 2.00 -10.11 -1.13
C SER A 96 0.92 -10.24 -2.21
N GLY A 97 1.27 -10.01 -3.48
CA GLY A 97 0.37 -10.17 -4.61
C GLY A 97 -0.09 -11.61 -4.84
N ILE A 98 0.83 -12.58 -4.73
CA ILE A 98 0.50 -14.02 -4.79
C ILE A 98 -0.41 -14.39 -3.62
N PHE A 99 -0.08 -13.93 -2.40
CA PHE A 99 -0.89 -14.17 -1.22
C PHE A 99 -2.31 -13.57 -1.37
N ALA A 100 -2.41 -12.34 -1.87
CA ALA A 100 -3.67 -11.68 -2.16
C ALA A 100 -4.48 -12.41 -3.26
N ALA A 101 -3.82 -12.96 -4.28
CA ALA A 101 -4.48 -13.75 -5.31
C ALA A 101 -5.08 -15.05 -4.74
N VAL A 102 -4.34 -15.75 -3.87
CA VAL A 102 -4.83 -16.98 -3.21
C VAL A 102 -6.01 -16.67 -2.30
N ILE A 103 -5.89 -15.68 -1.41
CA ILE A 103 -6.96 -15.29 -0.51
C ILE A 103 -8.17 -14.76 -1.29
N GLY A 104 -7.94 -13.90 -2.28
CA GLY A 104 -8.97 -13.35 -3.15
C GLY A 104 -9.74 -14.43 -3.90
N PHE A 105 -9.06 -15.44 -4.44
CA PHE A 105 -9.70 -16.56 -5.15
C PHE A 105 -10.66 -17.36 -4.27
N ILE A 106 -10.32 -17.50 -2.98
CA ILE A 106 -11.17 -18.21 -2.01
C ILE A 106 -12.30 -17.30 -1.53
N SER A 107 -11.99 -16.04 -1.20
CA SER A 107 -12.94 -15.10 -0.60
C SER A 107 -14.01 -14.62 -1.56
N LEU A 108 -13.68 -14.40 -2.84
CA LEU A 108 -14.62 -13.97 -3.90
C LEU A 108 -15.77 -14.96 -4.15
N ARG A 109 -15.68 -16.20 -3.63
CA ARG A 109 -16.75 -17.20 -3.70
C ARG A 109 -17.86 -16.97 -2.68
N ARG A 110 -17.67 -16.04 -1.74
CA ARG A 110 -18.61 -15.71 -0.66
C ARG A 110 -18.97 -14.24 -0.77
N SER A 111 -20.22 -13.90 -0.47
CA SER A 111 -20.73 -12.54 -0.50
C SER A 111 -21.20 -12.09 0.89
N GLY A 112 -21.24 -10.78 1.10
CA GLY A 112 -21.70 -10.17 2.35
C GLY A 112 -20.80 -10.48 3.55
N ILE A 113 -21.40 -10.79 4.69
CA ILE A 113 -20.70 -10.96 5.99
C ILE A 113 -19.65 -12.08 5.93
N TYR A 114 -19.91 -13.15 5.17
CA TYR A 114 -18.99 -14.27 5.03
C TYR A 114 -17.69 -13.89 4.33
N PHE A 115 -17.71 -12.90 3.43
CA PHE A 115 -16.50 -12.36 2.82
C PHE A 115 -15.65 -11.67 3.89
N SER A 116 -16.27 -10.79 4.68
CA SER A 116 -15.57 -9.99 5.69
C SER A 116 -14.94 -10.83 6.81
N ILE A 117 -15.59 -11.91 7.24
CA ILE A 117 -15.06 -12.81 8.28
C ILE A 117 -13.88 -13.66 7.77
N LEU A 118 -13.90 -14.03 6.50
CA LEU A 118 -12.91 -14.93 5.91
C LEU A 118 -11.60 -14.23 5.53
N THR A 119 -11.68 -12.95 5.13
CA THR A 119 -10.51 -12.15 4.74
C THR A 119 -9.84 -11.55 5.96
#